data_AF-A0A9Q3VP35-F1
#
_entry.id   AF-A0A9Q3VP35-F1
#
_cell.length_a   1.000
_cell.length_b   1.000
_cell.length_c   1.000
_cell.angle_alpha   90.00
_cell.angle_beta   90.00
_cell.angle_gamma   90.00
#
_symmetry.space_group_name_H-M   'P 1'
#
loop_
_entity.id
_entity.type
_entity.pdbx_description
1 polymer ?
#
loop_
_entity_poly.entity_id
_entity_poly.type
_entity_poly.pdbx_seq_one_letter_code
_entity_poly.pdbx_strand_id
1 'polypeptide(L)'
;MSVVEQYARAHLVTDAAVPDDETVPVVLRYDPDVDPREVRVGLPGADEWSFSRSLLEQGLRAPAGSGEVRVWPCGRVQAVVEFHSADGVSVVQFESKTLLRFLRRTYMAAAPVSR
;
A
#
# COMPACT_ATOMS: atom_id res chain seq x y z
N MET A 1 -4.26 20.27 3.76
CA MET A 1 -3.12 19.84 2.89
C MET A 1 -3.69 19.13 1.65
N SER A 2 -2.91 18.63 0.69
CA SER A 2 -3.48 18.02 -0.53
C SER A 2 -3.68 16.51 -0.40
N VAL A 3 -4.86 15.98 -0.73
CA VAL A 3 -5.12 14.54 -0.82
C VAL A 3 -4.30 13.93 -1.96
N VAL A 4 -3.71 12.75 -1.72
CA VAL A 4 -2.94 12.00 -2.70
C VAL A 4 -3.65 10.69 -3.02
N GLU A 5 -4.03 10.52 -4.29
CA GLU A 5 -4.51 9.25 -4.82
C GLU A 5 -3.54 8.71 -5.88
N GLN A 6 -3.27 7.41 -5.84
CA GLN A 6 -2.45 6.70 -6.80
C GLN A 6 -3.13 5.39 -7.20
N TYR A 7 -3.59 5.32 -8.45
CA TYR A 7 -4.05 4.08 -9.06
C TYR A 7 -2.85 3.23 -9.46
N ALA A 8 -2.92 1.94 -9.16
CA ALA A 8 -1.90 0.94 -9.44
C ALA A 8 -2.54 -0.33 -10.00
N ARG A 9 -1.75 -1.13 -10.70
CA ARG A 9 -2.06 -2.54 -10.94
C ARG A 9 -1.19 -3.38 -10.03
N ALA A 10 -1.79 -4.38 -9.42
CA ALA A 10 -1.11 -5.28 -8.49
C ALA A 10 -1.59 -6.72 -8.70
N HIS A 11 -0.75 -7.70 -8.42
CA HIS A 11 -1.18 -9.09 -8.38
C HIS A 11 -1.82 -9.36 -7.02
N LEU A 12 -3.05 -9.87 -7.02
CA LEU A 12 -3.76 -10.27 -5.80
C LEU A 12 -3.68 -11.79 -5.70
N VAL A 13 -2.96 -12.27 -4.68
CA VAL A 13 -2.89 -13.68 -4.32
C VAL A 13 -3.77 -13.87 -3.10
N THR A 14 -4.95 -14.45 -3.30
CA THR A 14 -5.89 -14.85 -2.25
C THR A 14 -6.09 -16.37 -2.32
N ASP A 15 -6.59 -16.97 -1.24
CA ASP A 15 -6.92 -18.40 -1.21
C ASP A 15 -8.12 -18.76 -2.13
N ALA A 16 -8.83 -17.75 -2.65
CA ALA A 16 -9.85 -17.93 -3.66
C ALA A 16 -9.18 -18.20 -5.02
N ALA A 17 -9.74 -19.12 -5.81
CA ALA A 17 -9.22 -19.57 -7.10
C ALA A 17 -9.19 -18.47 -8.20
N VAL A 18 -8.42 -17.41 -7.97
CA VAL A 18 -8.04 -16.40 -8.95
C VAL A 18 -6.76 -16.91 -9.63
N PRO A 19 -6.66 -16.87 -10.96
CA PRO A 19 -5.41 -17.20 -11.64
C PRO A 19 -4.29 -16.30 -11.12
N ASP A 20 -3.15 -16.89 -10.70
CA ASP A 20 -1.98 -16.21 -10.12
C ASP A 20 -1.42 -15.02 -10.95
N ASP A 21 -1.84 -14.86 -12.21
CA ASP A 21 -1.33 -13.88 -13.17
C ASP A 21 -2.25 -12.67 -13.42
N GLU A 22 -3.42 -12.56 -12.77
CA GLU A 22 -4.33 -11.44 -13.02
C GLU A 22 -3.97 -10.19 -12.20
N THR A 23 -3.58 -9.11 -12.89
CA THR A 23 -3.38 -7.80 -12.24
C THR A 23 -4.71 -7.11 -11.98
N VAL A 24 -5.00 -6.81 -10.72
CA VAL A 24 -6.21 -6.09 -10.30
C VAL A 24 -5.94 -4.60 -10.08
N PRO A 25 -6.93 -3.71 -10.33
CA PRO A 25 -6.78 -2.29 -10.06
C PRO A 25 -6.79 -2.02 -8.54
N VAL A 26 -5.78 -1.35 -8.03
CA VAL A 26 -5.67 -0.97 -6.61
C VAL A 26 -5.56 0.55 -6.48
N VAL A 27 -6.16 1.12 -5.43
CA VAL A 27 -6.07 2.55 -5.14
C VAL A 27 -5.32 2.78 -3.83
N LEU A 28 -4.21 3.52 -3.90
CA LEU A 28 -3.49 4.00 -2.72
C LEU A 28 -3.96 5.41 -2.41
N ARG A 29 -4.31 5.68 -1.15
CA ARG A 29 -4.82 6.97 -0.68
C ARG A 29 -4.04 7.48 0.53
N TYR A 30 -3.86 8.79 0.57
CA TYR A 30 -3.30 9.52 1.70
C TYR A 30 -4.04 10.85 1.85
N ASP A 31 -4.61 11.06 3.03
CA ASP A 31 -5.24 12.32 3.43
C ASP A 31 -4.56 12.87 4.68
N PRO A 32 -3.67 13.87 4.53
CA PRO A 32 -2.96 14.46 5.65
C PRO A 32 -3.86 15.20 6.67
N ASP A 33 -5.06 15.62 6.28
CA ASP A 33 -5.98 16.33 7.17
C ASP A 33 -6.82 15.34 8.01
N VAL A 34 -6.91 14.07 7.60
CA VAL A 34 -7.54 12.99 8.38
C VAL A 34 -6.54 12.33 9.33
N ASP A 35 -5.45 11.78 8.80
CA ASP A 35 -4.32 11.30 9.60
C ASP A 35 -3.02 11.35 8.78
N PRO A 36 -2.06 12.25 9.12
CA PRO A 36 -0.82 12.38 8.38
C PRO A 36 0.14 11.18 8.51
N ARG A 37 -0.16 10.23 9.40
CA ARG A 37 0.63 9.02 9.66
C ARG A 37 0.06 7.79 8.98
N GLU A 38 -1.15 7.84 8.45
CA GLU A 38 -1.85 6.70 7.86
C GLU A 38 -1.81 6.75 6.34
N VAL A 39 -1.74 5.58 5.69
CA VAL A 39 -2.04 5.40 4.26
C VAL A 39 -3.10 4.32 4.11
N ARG A 40 -3.88 4.39 3.03
CA ARG A 40 -4.93 3.42 2.75
C ARG A 40 -4.77 2.73 1.41
N VAL A 41 -5.24 1.49 1.33
CA VAL A 41 -5.19 0.63 0.15
C VAL A 41 -6.58 0.06 -0.09
N GLY A 42 -7.22 0.50 -1.17
CA GLY A 42 -8.49 -0.06 -1.64
C GLY A 42 -8.25 -1.18 -2.64
N LEU A 43 -8.66 -2.40 -2.27
CA LEU A 43 -8.58 -3.59 -3.12
C LEU A 43 -9.95 -3.88 -3.76
N PRO A 44 -10.02 -4.42 -5.00
CA PRO A 44 -11.30 -4.77 -5.61
C PRO A 44 -12.00 -5.89 -4.87
N GLY A 45 -13.29 -5.71 -4.55
CA GLY A 45 -14.10 -6.74 -3.91
C GLY A 45 -13.76 -7.02 -2.44
N ALA A 46 -12.88 -6.22 -1.82
CA ALA A 46 -12.50 -6.33 -0.42
C ALA A 46 -12.55 -4.96 0.28
N ASP A 47 -12.36 -4.97 1.60
CA ASP A 47 -12.33 -3.77 2.43
C ASP A 47 -11.14 -2.86 2.12
N GLU A 48 -11.29 -1.57 2.45
CA GLU A 48 -10.19 -0.60 2.45
C GLU A 48 -9.29 -0.87 3.68
N TRP A 49 -8.01 -1.11 3.43
CA TRP A 49 -7.03 -1.36 4.47
C TRP A 49 -6.30 -0.07 4.83
N SER A 50 -6.12 0.20 6.12
CA SER A 50 -5.30 1.31 6.59
C SER A 50 -4.12 0.84 7.44
N PHE A 51 -2.98 1.49 7.28
CA PHE A 51 -1.77 1.21 8.07
C PHE A 51 -0.81 2.40 8.05
N SER A 52 0.23 2.34 8.89
CA SER A 52 1.14 3.47 9.01
C SER A 52 1.96 3.70 7.73
N ARG A 53 2.09 4.96 7.33
CA ARG A 53 2.99 5.40 6.25
C ARG A 53 4.42 4.95 6.51
N SER A 54 4.86 4.97 7.77
CA SER A 54 6.19 4.51 8.17
C SER A 54 6.38 3.00 7.98
N LEU A 55 5.34 2.18 8.18
CA LEU A 55 5.41 0.75 7.86
C LEU A 55 5.67 0.54 6.36
N LEU A 56 4.96 1.28 5.48
CA LEU A 56 5.20 1.19 4.04
C LEU A 56 6.65 1.58 3.69
N GLU A 57 7.16 2.66 4.31
CA GLU A 57 8.52 3.14 4.07
C GLU A 57 9.59 2.13 4.53
N GLN A 58 9.41 1.54 5.71
CA GLN A 58 10.30 0.52 6.26
C GLN A 58 10.25 -0.76 5.44
N GLY A 59 9.04 -1.21 5.11
CA GLY A 59 8.75 -2.41 4.33
C GLY A 59 9.31 -2.40 2.91
N LEU A 60 9.52 -1.22 2.32
CA LEU A 60 10.19 -1.08 1.03
C LEU A 60 11.73 -1.24 1.13
N ARG A 61 12.31 -1.15 2.32
CA ARG A 61 13.76 -1.30 2.56
C ARG A 61 14.12 -2.69 3.05
N ALA A 62 13.33 -3.25 3.94
CA ALA A 62 13.50 -4.57 4.52
C ALA A 62 12.14 -5.10 5.01
N PRO A 63 11.98 -6.42 5.22
CA PRO A 63 10.75 -6.96 5.79
C PRO A 63 10.36 -6.27 7.10
N ALA A 64 9.13 -5.76 7.16
CA ALA A 64 8.56 -5.05 8.30
C ALA A 64 7.08 -5.41 8.48
N GLY A 65 6.55 -5.27 9.69
CA GLY A 65 5.14 -5.57 9.98
C GLY A 65 4.61 -4.81 11.18
N SER A 66 3.30 -4.57 11.20
CA SER A 66 2.57 -3.98 12.32
C SER A 66 1.13 -4.49 12.32
N GLY A 67 0.72 -5.13 13.40
CA GLY A 67 -0.63 -5.71 13.52
C GLY A 67 -0.92 -6.70 12.40
N GLU A 68 -1.94 -6.39 11.61
CA GLU A 68 -2.46 -7.21 10.52
C GLU A 68 -1.76 -6.97 9.17
N VAL A 69 -0.78 -6.07 9.11
CA VAL A 69 -0.12 -5.69 7.85
C VAL A 69 1.37 -6.04 7.90
N ARG A 70 1.84 -6.72 6.85
CA ARG A 70 3.26 -7.02 6.61
C ARG A 70 3.67 -6.48 5.25
N VAL A 71 4.87 -5.92 5.16
CA VAL A 71 5.40 -5.33 3.93
C VAL A 71 6.86 -5.73 3.76
N TRP A 72 7.24 -6.19 2.57
CA TRP A 72 8.63 -6.56 2.28
C TRP A 72 9.00 -6.34 0.80
N PRO A 73 10.30 -6.10 0.51
CA PRO A 73 10.77 -6.09 -0.87
C PRO A 73 10.76 -7.51 -1.45
N CYS A 74 10.38 -7.64 -2.71
CA CYS A 74 10.36 -8.92 -3.43
C CYS A 74 11.14 -8.77 -4.74
N GLY A 75 12.39 -9.25 -4.76
CA GLY A 75 13.28 -9.05 -5.89
C GLY A 75 13.67 -7.57 -6.07
N ARG A 76 14.01 -7.17 -7.31
CA ARG A 76 14.55 -5.83 -7.60
C ARG A 76 13.50 -4.75 -7.84
N VAL A 77 12.29 -5.15 -8.23
CA VAL A 77 11.28 -4.22 -8.78
C VAL A 77 9.89 -4.39 -8.18
N GLN A 78 9.70 -5.38 -7.31
CA GLN A 78 8.42 -5.64 -6.65
C GLN A 78 8.54 -5.46 -5.14
N ALA A 79 7.41 -5.17 -4.51
CA ALA A 79 7.23 -5.26 -3.07
C ALA A 79 5.87 -5.91 -2.81
N VAL A 80 5.78 -6.64 -1.71
CA VAL A 80 4.57 -7.33 -1.31
C VAL A 80 4.02 -6.63 -0.08
N VAL A 81 2.69 -6.45 -0.07
CA VAL A 81 1.91 -6.04 1.09
C VAL A 81 0.93 -7.17 1.38
N GLU A 82 1.01 -7.73 2.57
CA GLU A 82 0.14 -8.79 3.05
C GLU A 82 -0.77 -8.26 4.15
N PHE A 83 -2.06 -8.55 4.01
CA PHE A 83 -3.13 -8.17 4.93
C PHE A 83 -3.76 -9.42 5.54
N HIS A 84 -3.90 -9.45 6.85
CA HIS A 84 -4.51 -10.55 7.58
C HIS A 84 -5.85 -10.10 8.17
N SER A 85 -6.94 -10.78 7.82
CA SER A 85 -8.24 -10.61 8.46
C SER A 85 -8.70 -11.91 9.13
N ALA A 86 -9.84 -11.88 9.81
CA ALA A 86 -10.49 -13.08 10.32
C ALA A 86 -10.90 -14.05 9.19
N ASP A 87 -11.17 -13.52 7.99
CA ASP A 87 -11.66 -14.28 6.84
C ASP A 87 -10.52 -14.83 5.95
N GLY A 88 -9.26 -14.46 6.22
CA GLY A 88 -8.09 -15.01 5.53
C GLY A 88 -6.96 -14.01 5.31
N VAL A 89 -6.13 -14.31 4.32
CA VAL A 89 -4.96 -13.50 3.96
C VAL A 89 -5.11 -12.97 2.54
N SER A 90 -4.88 -11.66 2.36
CA SER A 90 -4.78 -11.02 1.06
C SER A 90 -3.34 -10.58 0.82
N VAL A 91 -2.69 -11.18 -0.17
CA VAL A 91 -1.32 -10.82 -0.55
C VAL A 91 -1.37 -10.00 -1.83
N VAL A 92 -0.76 -8.81 -1.80
CA VAL A 92 -0.79 -7.86 -2.91
C VAL A 92 0.62 -7.51 -3.33
N GLN A 93 0.97 -7.81 -4.57
CA GLN A 93 2.29 -7.49 -5.14
C GLN A 93 2.22 -6.23 -6.00
N PHE A 94 3.04 -5.22 -5.64
CA PHE A 94 3.14 -3.95 -6.34
C PHE A 94 4.51 -3.75 -6.97
N GLU A 95 4.57 -3.02 -8.08
CA GLU A 95 5.82 -2.44 -8.55
C GLU A 95 6.37 -1.46 -7.49
N SER A 96 7.60 -1.66 -7.01
CA SER A 96 8.20 -0.83 -5.95
C SER A 96 8.23 0.66 -6.33
N LYS A 97 8.45 0.97 -7.63
CA LYS A 97 8.45 2.36 -8.13
C LYS A 97 7.11 3.08 -7.90
N THR A 98 6.00 2.34 -7.90
CA THR A 98 4.66 2.89 -7.69
C THR A 98 4.45 3.25 -6.23
N LEU A 99 4.83 2.37 -5.30
CA LEU A 99 4.79 2.65 -3.86
C LEU A 99 5.76 3.77 -3.46
N LEU A 100 6.97 3.79 -4.02
CA LEU A 100 7.94 4.86 -3.80
C LEU A 100 7.43 6.21 -4.32
N ARG A 101 6.78 6.25 -5.49
CA ARG A 101 6.16 7.47 -6.04
C ARG A 101 5.03 7.96 -5.13
N PHE A 102 4.18 7.05 -4.68
CA PHE A 102 3.10 7.38 -3.75
C PHE A 102 3.65 7.99 -2.45
N LEU A 103 4.62 7.33 -1.80
CA LEU A 103 5.28 7.85 -0.59
C LEU A 103 5.86 9.25 -0.81
N ARG A 104 6.60 9.48 -1.90
CA ARG A 104 7.15 10.81 -2.23
C ARG A 104 6.05 11.88 -2.29
N ARG A 105 4.92 11.58 -2.93
CA ARG A 105 3.76 12.50 -3.01
C ARG A 105 3.15 12.75 -1.63
N THR A 106 3.10 11.76 -0.74
CA THR A 106 2.60 11.97 0.63
C THR A 106 3.48 12.94 1.43
N TYR A 107 4.81 12.89 1.29
CA TYR A 107 5.69 13.85 1.97
C TYR A 107 5.55 15.26 1.42
N MET A 108 5.39 15.40 0.10
CA MET A 108 5.13 16.71 -0.52
C MET A 108 3.79 17.31 -0.06
N ALA A 109 2.76 16.47 0.10
CA ALA A 109 1.46 16.88 0.60
C ALA A 109 1.49 17.26 2.09
N ALA A 110 2.31 16.56 2.89
CA ALA A 110 2.45 16.78 4.33
C ALA A 110 3.36 17.96 4.69
N ALA A 111 4.20 18.41 3.76
CA ALA A 111 5.07 19.54 3.99
C ALA A 111 4.21 20.83 4.10
N PRO A 112 4.37 21.63 5.18
CA PRO A 112 3.76 22.94 5.19
C PRO A 112 4.32 23.74 4.02
N VAL A 113 3.44 24.24 3.15
CA VAL A 113 3.83 25.23 2.14
C VAL A 113 4.38 26.44 2.91
N SER A 114 5.70 26.58 2.95
CA SER A 114 6.33 27.84 3.36
C SER A 114 5.83 28.90 2.40
N ARG A 115 4.93 29.75 2.89
CA ARG A 115 4.45 30.94 2.18
C ARG A 115 5.21 32.16 2.66
#